data_AF-A0A7Y5QQ74-F1
#
_entry.id   AF-A0A7Y5QQ74-F1
#
_cell.length_a   1.000
_cell.length_b   1.000
_cell.length_c   1.000
_cell.angle_alpha   90.00
_cell.angle_beta   90.00
_cell.angle_gamma   90.00
#
_symmetry.space_group_name_H-M   'P 1'
#
loop_
_entity.id
_entity.type
_entity.pdbx_description
1 polymer ?
#
loop_
_entity_poly.entity_id
_entity_poly.type
_entity_poly.pdbx_seq_one_letter_code
_entity_poly.pdbx_strand_id
1 'polypeptide(L)'
;MDELDRMFRRLVHNVRSGFPDLLTQPFEVSILHTQLIPYRLNRRELGIDSAEEYELTLMRLLSGARGLLSGENDLQAAMKAELESPNPDLSAFRAWGTSLVSLSAAAVRSVDGEGAVTAGARTGGRQAVLAGRATEELPA
;
A
#
# COMPACT_ATOMS: atom_id res chain seq x y z
N MET A 1 -1.65 -11.66 0.00
CA MET A 1 -1.45 -10.19 -0.07
C MET A 1 -1.54 -9.82 -1.53
N ASP A 2 -2.63 -9.18 -1.90
CA ASP A 2 -2.99 -8.88 -3.29
C ASP A 2 -2.10 -7.78 -3.89
N GLU A 3 -2.07 -7.66 -5.22
CA GLU A 3 -1.27 -6.65 -5.93
C GLU A 3 -1.66 -5.23 -5.51
N LEU A 4 -2.96 -5.01 -5.27
CA LEU A 4 -3.51 -3.75 -4.76
C LEU A 4 -2.90 -3.38 -3.39
N ASP A 5 -2.79 -4.35 -2.48
CA ASP A 5 -2.20 -4.12 -1.15
C ASP A 5 -0.71 -3.77 -1.27
N ARG A 6 0.02 -4.47 -2.15
CA ARG A 6 1.45 -4.18 -2.42
C ARG A 6 1.62 -2.77 -3.00
N MET A 7 0.75 -2.40 -3.94
CA MET A 7 0.79 -1.07 -4.56
C MET A 7 0.45 0.04 -3.58
N PHE A 8 -0.58 -0.14 -2.75
CA PHE A 8 -0.92 0.82 -1.72
C PHE A 8 0.18 0.99 -0.68
N ARG A 9 0.80 -0.11 -0.22
CA ARG A 9 1.94 -0.05 0.70
C ARG A 9 3.12 0.72 0.10
N ARG A 10 3.43 0.44 -1.17
CA ARG A 10 4.51 1.12 -1.88
C ARG A 10 4.21 2.61 -2.07
N LEU A 11 2.96 2.96 -2.38
CA LEU A 11 2.48 4.33 -2.43
C LEU A 11 2.74 5.06 -1.11
N VAL A 12 2.25 4.50 0.01
CA VAL A 12 2.40 5.09 1.34
C VAL A 12 3.88 5.23 1.71
N HIS A 13 4.72 4.25 1.38
CA HIS A 13 6.16 4.31 1.60
C HIS A 13 6.80 5.46 0.82
N ASN A 14 6.55 5.56 -0.49
CA ASN A 14 7.13 6.59 -1.34
C ASN A 14 6.65 8.00 -0.95
N VAL A 15 5.38 8.13 -0.59
CA VAL A 15 4.82 9.38 -0.05
C VAL A 15 5.54 9.78 1.24
N ARG A 16 5.74 8.87 2.19
CA ARG A 16 6.45 9.18 3.45
C ARG A 16 7.90 9.56 3.23
N SER A 17 8.58 8.90 2.31
CA SER A 17 10.01 9.12 2.06
C SER A 17 10.29 10.37 1.24
N GLY A 18 9.39 10.75 0.31
CA GLY A 18 9.60 11.88 -0.60
C GLY A 18 8.72 13.09 -0.33
N PHE A 19 7.43 12.88 -0.04
CA PHE A 19 6.40 13.92 -0.05
C PHE A 19 5.40 13.75 1.12
N PRO A 20 5.86 13.91 2.38
CA PRO A 20 5.04 13.61 3.56
C PRO A 20 3.75 14.45 3.63
N ASP A 21 3.73 15.62 3.02
CA ASP A 21 2.56 16.51 2.96
C ASP A 21 1.36 15.88 2.24
N LEU A 22 1.60 14.97 1.29
CA LEU A 22 0.54 14.30 0.51
C LEU A 22 -0.24 13.25 1.34
N LEU A 23 0.20 12.96 2.57
CA LEU A 23 -0.57 12.13 3.51
C LEU A 23 -1.81 12.84 4.05
N THR A 24 -1.78 14.18 4.10
CA THR A 24 -2.85 15.00 4.67
C THR A 24 -3.49 15.92 3.64
N GLN A 25 -2.78 16.23 2.55
CA GLN A 25 -3.24 17.09 1.47
C GLN A 25 -3.78 16.27 0.28
N PRO A 26 -4.83 16.74 -0.39
CA PRO A 26 -5.23 16.18 -1.68
C PRO A 26 -4.18 16.50 -2.76
N PHE A 27 -4.00 15.58 -3.71
CA PHE A 27 -3.04 15.70 -4.82
C PHE A 27 -3.58 15.13 -6.11
N GLU A 28 -2.94 15.47 -7.22
CA GLU A 28 -3.38 15.05 -8.55
C GLU A 28 -3.13 13.57 -8.85
N VAL A 29 -4.04 12.93 -9.59
CA VAL A 29 -3.84 11.56 -10.12
C VAL A 29 -2.58 11.46 -11.01
N SER A 30 -2.22 12.57 -11.68
CA SER A 30 -1.00 12.68 -12.48
C SER A 30 0.25 12.34 -11.66
N ILE A 31 0.34 12.86 -10.44
CA ILE A 31 1.47 12.67 -9.51
C ILE A 31 1.58 11.21 -9.08
N LEU A 32 0.44 10.51 -8.96
CA LEU A 32 0.40 9.12 -8.51
C LEU A 32 1.17 8.19 -9.47
N HIS A 33 0.94 8.31 -10.78
CA HIS A 33 1.59 7.44 -11.77
C HIS A 33 2.93 7.97 -12.29
N THR A 34 3.18 9.29 -12.21
CA THR A 34 4.43 9.91 -12.70
C THR A 34 5.52 10.01 -11.64
N GLN A 35 5.18 10.28 -10.38
CA GLN A 35 6.15 10.53 -9.30
C GLN A 35 6.12 9.45 -8.22
N LEU A 36 4.93 9.04 -7.77
CA LEU A 36 4.82 8.17 -6.61
C LEU A 36 5.03 6.69 -6.97
N ILE A 37 4.40 6.20 -8.04
CA ILE A 37 4.54 4.79 -8.45
C ILE A 37 4.84 4.69 -9.95
N PRO A 38 6.00 5.15 -10.44
CA PRO A 38 6.35 4.95 -11.85
C PRO A 38 6.46 3.47 -12.16
N TYR A 39 5.77 3.01 -13.21
CA TYR A 39 5.77 1.59 -13.63
C TYR A 39 7.18 1.01 -13.75
N ARG A 40 8.08 1.73 -14.44
CA ARG A 40 9.46 1.29 -14.69
C ARG A 40 10.27 1.04 -13.43
N LEU A 41 10.01 1.79 -12.36
CA LEU A 41 10.77 1.71 -11.11
C LEU A 41 10.18 0.69 -10.14
N ASN A 42 8.88 0.42 -10.22
CA ASN A 42 8.17 -0.37 -9.20
C ASN A 42 7.70 -1.75 -9.68
N ARG A 43 7.74 -2.07 -10.99
CA ARG A 43 7.26 -3.37 -11.53
C ARG A 43 7.78 -4.60 -10.77
N ARG A 44 9.08 -4.58 -10.40
CA ARG A 44 9.76 -5.69 -9.72
C ARG A 44 9.30 -5.88 -8.28
N GLU A 45 9.03 -4.80 -7.57
CA GLU A 45 8.57 -4.85 -6.18
C GLU A 45 7.07 -5.13 -6.07
N LEU A 46 6.28 -4.65 -7.04
CA LEU A 46 4.85 -4.91 -7.10
C LEU A 46 4.57 -6.36 -7.52
N GLY A 47 5.51 -7.00 -8.23
CA GLY A 47 5.32 -8.32 -8.82
C GLY A 47 4.36 -8.24 -10.02
N ILE A 48 4.44 -7.13 -10.76
CA ILE A 48 3.63 -6.86 -11.94
C ILE A 48 4.48 -7.14 -13.16
N ASP A 49 4.01 -8.04 -14.01
CA ASP A 49 4.72 -8.49 -15.20
C ASP A 49 4.28 -7.71 -16.45
N SER A 50 3.06 -7.14 -16.44
CA SER A 50 2.52 -6.35 -17.54
C SER A 50 2.18 -4.90 -17.18
N ALA A 51 2.28 -4.00 -18.16
CA ALA A 51 1.79 -2.63 -18.00
C ALA A 51 0.26 -2.59 -17.77
N GLU A 52 -0.47 -3.53 -18.37
CA GLU A 52 -1.92 -3.65 -18.22
C GLU A 52 -2.32 -4.01 -16.78
N GLU A 53 -1.60 -4.95 -16.15
CA GLU A 53 -1.81 -5.29 -14.73
C GLU A 53 -1.57 -4.09 -13.81
N TYR A 54 -0.57 -3.26 -14.14
CA TYR A 54 -0.33 -2.00 -13.42
C TYR A 54 -1.48 -1.02 -13.60
N GLU A 55 -1.93 -0.78 -14.84
CA GLU A 55 -3.02 0.16 -15.12
C GLU A 55 -4.35 -0.33 -14.50
N LEU A 56 -4.62 -1.64 -14.56
CA LEU A 56 -5.77 -2.26 -13.90
C LEU A 56 -5.73 -2.09 -12.38
N THR A 57 -4.59 -2.38 -11.76
CA THR A 57 -4.43 -2.21 -10.31
C THR A 57 -4.58 -0.75 -9.92
N LEU A 58 -4.05 0.17 -10.73
CA LEU A 58 -4.15 1.62 -10.54
C LEU A 58 -5.60 2.09 -10.61
N MET A 59 -6.36 1.65 -11.60
CA MET A 59 -7.79 1.94 -11.68
C MET A 59 -8.57 1.38 -10.50
N ARG A 60 -8.26 0.17 -10.03
CA ARG A 60 -8.87 -0.39 -8.81
C ARG A 60 -8.54 0.46 -7.59
N LEU A 61 -7.36 1.04 -7.50
CA LEU A 61 -7.01 1.96 -6.42
C LEU A 61 -7.81 3.28 -6.54
N LEU A 62 -7.88 3.86 -7.74
CA LEU A 62 -8.57 5.13 -8.02
C LEU A 62 -10.08 5.05 -7.88
N SER A 63 -10.69 3.88 -8.12
CA SER A 63 -12.12 3.64 -7.86
C SER A 63 -12.47 3.68 -6.36
N GLY A 64 -11.47 3.81 -5.49
CA GLY A 64 -11.64 3.79 -4.04
C GLY A 64 -11.86 2.37 -3.50
N ALA A 65 -11.35 1.34 -4.18
CA ALA A 65 -11.47 -0.03 -3.71
C ALA A 65 -10.97 -0.16 -2.27
N ARG A 66 -11.79 -0.79 -1.42
CA ARG A 66 -11.54 -1.01 0.02
C ARG A 66 -11.37 0.28 0.85
N GLY A 67 -11.74 1.44 0.31
CA GLY A 67 -11.63 2.73 1.02
C GLY A 67 -10.18 3.17 1.27
N LEU A 68 -9.24 2.70 0.44
CA LEU A 68 -7.82 3.03 0.56
C LEU A 68 -7.52 4.48 0.17
N LEU A 69 -8.23 4.97 -0.84
CA LEU A 69 -8.06 6.29 -1.44
C LEU A 69 -9.43 6.91 -1.72
N SER A 70 -9.54 8.21 -1.48
CA SER A 70 -10.78 8.97 -1.67
C SER A 70 -10.53 10.10 -2.66
N GLY A 71 -11.17 10.02 -3.83
CA GLY A 71 -11.07 11.02 -4.89
C GLY A 71 -12.38 11.77 -5.11
N GLU A 72 -12.40 12.59 -6.15
CA GLU A 72 -13.64 13.17 -6.67
C GLU A 72 -14.67 12.08 -7.02
N ASN A 73 -15.95 12.39 -6.78
CA ASN A 73 -17.02 11.41 -6.95
C ASN A 73 -17.17 10.97 -8.41
N ASP A 74 -17.02 11.91 -9.35
CA ASP A 74 -17.08 11.64 -10.78
C ASP A 74 -15.94 10.74 -11.25
N LEU A 75 -14.72 10.98 -10.75
CA LEU A 75 -13.57 10.11 -10.99
C LEU A 75 -13.86 8.69 -10.50
N GLN A 76 -14.30 8.53 -9.25
CA GLN A 76 -14.56 7.20 -8.70
C GLN A 76 -15.68 6.47 -9.43
N ALA A 77 -16.75 7.18 -9.80
CA ALA A 77 -17.86 6.63 -10.57
C ALA A 77 -17.40 6.18 -11.96
N ALA A 78 -16.63 7.02 -12.66
CA ALA A 78 -16.07 6.69 -13.98
C ALA A 78 -15.15 5.46 -13.91
N MET A 79 -14.25 5.40 -12.94
CA MET A 79 -13.34 4.25 -12.78
C MET A 79 -14.10 2.96 -12.43
N LYS A 80 -15.16 3.02 -11.62
CA LYS A 80 -16.01 1.86 -11.33
C LYS A 80 -16.76 1.38 -12.57
N ALA A 81 -17.39 2.30 -13.30
CA ALA A 81 -18.11 1.98 -14.52
C ALA A 81 -17.19 1.34 -15.56
N GLU A 82 -15.96 1.83 -15.69
CA GLU A 82 -14.97 1.27 -16.60
C GLU A 82 -14.55 -0.14 -16.17
N LEU A 83 -14.32 -0.38 -14.87
CA LEU A 83 -14.00 -1.73 -14.36
C LEU A 83 -15.14 -2.75 -14.50
N GLU A 84 -16.40 -2.27 -14.57
CA GLU A 84 -17.58 -3.10 -14.81
C GLU A 84 -17.85 -3.32 -16.31
N SER A 85 -17.18 -2.57 -17.19
CA SER A 85 -17.30 -2.70 -18.63
C SER A 85 -16.71 -4.03 -19.11
N PRO A 86 -17.33 -4.70 -20.10
CA PRO A 86 -16.78 -5.92 -20.70
C PRO A 86 -15.47 -5.69 -21.47
N ASN A 87 -15.18 -4.44 -21.85
CA ASN A 87 -13.92 -4.04 -22.48
C ASN A 87 -13.38 -2.78 -21.79
N PRO A 88 -12.74 -2.91 -20.63
CA PRO A 88 -12.26 -1.78 -19.84
C PRO A 88 -11.10 -1.07 -20.55
N ASP A 89 -11.20 0.25 -20.73
CA ASP A 89 -10.06 1.08 -21.12
C ASP A 89 -9.19 1.37 -19.90
N LEU A 90 -8.09 0.62 -19.81
CA LEU A 90 -7.12 0.74 -18.73
C LEU A 90 -6.39 2.07 -18.72
N SER A 91 -6.39 2.82 -19.83
CA SER A 91 -5.79 4.15 -19.93
C SER A 91 -6.76 5.29 -19.64
N ALA A 92 -8.04 5.01 -19.35
CA ALA A 92 -9.06 6.02 -19.05
C ALA A 92 -8.69 6.93 -17.87
N PHE A 93 -7.93 6.43 -16.90
CA PHE A 93 -7.48 7.25 -15.76
C PHE A 93 -6.60 8.45 -16.18
N ARG A 94 -5.97 8.40 -17.37
CA ARG A 94 -5.12 9.50 -17.87
C ARG A 94 -5.91 10.77 -18.15
N ALA A 95 -7.19 10.64 -18.52
CA ALA A 95 -8.09 11.77 -18.72
C ALA A 95 -8.35 12.53 -17.41
N TRP A 96 -8.23 11.86 -16.27
CA TRP A 96 -8.46 12.41 -14.94
C TRP A 96 -7.16 12.84 -14.24
N GLY A 97 -6.09 13.07 -15.01
CA GLY A 97 -4.78 13.41 -14.46
C GLY A 97 -4.79 14.61 -13.49
N THR A 98 -5.66 15.59 -13.72
CA THR A 98 -5.78 16.81 -12.89
C THR A 98 -6.75 16.66 -11.71
N SER A 99 -7.43 15.52 -11.58
CA SER A 99 -8.38 15.30 -10.50
C SER A 99 -7.67 15.08 -9.18
N LEU A 100 -8.30 15.56 -8.12
CA LEU A 100 -7.74 15.52 -6.77
C LEU A 100 -8.14 14.23 -6.05
N VAL A 101 -7.14 13.61 -5.44
CA VAL A 101 -7.27 12.41 -4.62
C VAL A 101 -6.58 12.60 -3.28
N SER A 102 -7.15 11.97 -2.25
CA SER A 102 -6.65 12.03 -0.87
C SER A 102 -6.52 10.62 -0.31
N LEU A 103 -5.48 10.39 0.49
CA LEU A 103 -5.26 9.12 1.14
C LEU A 103 -6.15 9.00 2.39
N SER A 104 -6.75 7.83 2.59
CA SER A 104 -7.51 7.57 3.81
C SER A 104 -6.56 7.40 4.99
N ALA A 105 -6.66 8.25 6.00
CA ALA A 105 -5.85 8.14 7.22
C ALA A 105 -6.05 6.79 7.93
N ALA A 106 -7.24 6.18 7.82
CA ALA A 106 -7.49 4.85 8.35
C ALA A 106 -6.69 3.78 7.59
N ALA A 107 -6.69 3.84 6.26
CA ALA A 107 -5.95 2.91 5.42
C ALA A 107 -4.43 3.03 5.62
N VAL A 108 -3.92 4.25 5.75
CA VAL A 108 -2.51 4.50 6.06
C VAL A 108 -2.11 3.85 7.40
N ARG A 109 -2.93 3.98 8.44
CA ARG A 109 -2.69 3.31 9.73
C ARG A 109 -2.78 1.79 9.65
N SER A 110 -3.66 1.24 8.81
CA SER A 110 -3.76 -0.21 8.61
C SER A 110 -2.48 -0.79 7.99
N VAL A 111 -1.79 -0.04 7.12
CA VAL A 111 -0.47 -0.45 6.59
C VAL A 111 0.58 -0.53 7.70
N ASP A 112 0.55 0.39 8.67
CA ASP A 112 1.44 0.36 9.83
C ASP A 112 1.17 -0.84 10.75
N GLY A 113 -0.12 -1.12 11.01
CA GLY A 113 -0.53 -2.26 11.82
C GLY A 113 -0.12 -3.60 11.19
N GLU A 114 -0.31 -3.76 9.88
CA GLU A 114 0.04 -4.98 9.15
C GLU A 114 1.56 -5.12 8.90
N GLY A 115 2.31 -4.01 8.92
CA GLY A 115 3.78 -4.03 8.97
C GLY A 115 4.32 -4.50 10.32
N ALA A 116 3.66 -4.14 11.42
CA ALA A 116 4.04 -4.56 12.76
C ALA A 116 3.78 -6.06 13.02
N VAL A 117 2.67 -6.63 12.51
CA VAL A 117 2.37 -8.06 12.73
C VAL A 117 3.30 -9.01 11.98
N THR A 118 3.96 -8.54 10.90
CA THR A 118 4.95 -9.36 10.15
C THR A 118 6.39 -9.17 10.65
N ALA A 119 6.72 -8.01 11.24
CA ALA A 119 8.02 -7.77 11.87
C ALA A 119 8.17 -8.40 13.27
N GLY A 120 7.05 -8.69 13.95
CA GLY A 120 7.05 -9.32 15.28
C GLY A 120 7.43 -10.81 15.33
N ALA A 121 7.53 -11.51 14.20
CA ALA A 121 7.74 -12.95 14.17
C ALA A 121 9.21 -13.41 14.12
N ARG A 122 10.21 -12.52 14.22
CA ARG A 122 11.64 -12.90 14.16
C ARG A 122 12.52 -12.53 15.36
N THR A 123 11.94 -12.13 16.48
CA THR A 123 12.71 -11.86 17.70
C THR A 123 12.09 -12.58 18.89
N GLY A 124 12.58 -13.78 19.22
CA GLY A 124 12.20 -14.43 20.47
C GLY A 124 12.37 -15.94 20.48
N GLY A 125 13.54 -16.46 20.10
CA GLY A 125 13.75 -17.91 20.11
C GLY A 125 15.21 -18.33 20.14
N ARG A 126 16.09 -17.52 20.72
CA ARG A 126 17.47 -17.92 20.94
C ARG A 126 17.98 -17.21 22.17
N GLN A 127 17.85 -17.88 23.32
CA GLN A 127 18.86 -17.99 24.37
C GLN A 127 18.51 -19.22 25.21
N ALA A 128 19.05 -20.35 24.77
CA ALA A 128 19.44 -21.41 25.68
C ALA A 128 20.70 -20.91 26.40
N VAL A 129 20.65 -20.81 27.72
CA VAL A 129 21.83 -20.97 28.58
C VAL A 129 21.46 -21.95 29.68
N LEU A 130 21.96 -23.17 29.48
CA LEU A 130 22.18 -24.20 30.47
C LEU A 130 23.23 -23.74 31.50
N ALA A 131 23.21 -24.37 32.68
CA ALA A 131 24.20 -24.38 33.77
C ALA A 131 23.92 -23.39 34.92
N GLY A 132 23.91 -23.78 36.21
CA GLY A 132 24.18 -25.06 36.87
C GLY A 132 23.65 -25.02 38.32
N ARG A 133 23.13 -26.15 38.83
CA ARG A 133 23.66 -26.95 39.95
C ARG A 133 23.83 -26.22 41.29
N ALA A 134 23.00 -26.60 42.28
CA ALA A 134 23.37 -27.38 43.48
C ALA A 134 23.78 -26.43 44.63
N THR A 135 23.57 -26.64 45.92
CA THR A 135 23.22 -27.78 46.80
C THR A 135 22.94 -27.14 48.17
N GLU A 136 22.04 -27.74 48.98
CA GLU A 136 21.86 -27.50 50.43
C GLU A 136 21.48 -26.04 50.83
N GLU A 137 20.68 -25.76 51.86
CA GLU A 137 21.04 -25.84 53.28
C GLU A 137 19.80 -25.98 54.20
N LEU A 138 19.84 -26.96 55.10
CA LEU A 138 19.36 -26.87 56.49
C LEU A 138 20.45 -26.12 57.29
N PRO A 139 20.15 -25.25 58.28
CA PRO A 139 19.71 -25.67 59.65
C PRO A 139 18.74 -24.64 60.30
N ALA A 140 18.19 -24.77 61.52
CA ALA A 140 18.51 -25.53 62.73
C ALA A 140 17.23 -25.94 63.48
#